data_AF-A0A961QSU4-F1
#
_entry.id   AF-A0A961QSU4-F1
#
_cell.length_a   1.000
_cell.length_b   1.000
_cell.length_c   1.000
_cell.angle_alpha   90.00
_cell.angle_beta   90.00
_cell.angle_gamma   90.00
#
_symmetry.space_group_name_H-M   'P 1'
#
loop_
_entity.id
_entity.type
_entity.pdbx_description
1 polymer ?
#
loop_
_entity_poly.entity_id
_entity_poly.type
_entity_poly.pdbx_seq_one_letter_code
_entity_poly.pdbx_strand_id
1 'polypeptide(L)'
;MGQRQWMRAILRLCVVVAVLVTVLPSPLTQAQGTAVFSRIDVAGNERIEADTVRVFSGIEPGEPVTPEELNLAVRRLFDTGLFEDVTVMPQAGRLVITVVENPTINQIAFEGNNSIDDEE
;
A
#
# COMPACT_ATOMS: atom_id res chain seq x y z
N MET A 1 -26.21 18.24 -64.92
CA MET A 1 -26.71 17.60 -63.67
C MET A 1 -25.61 17.08 -62.72
N GLY A 2 -24.31 17.34 -62.94
CA GLY A 2 -23.22 16.70 -62.14
C GLY A 2 -22.64 17.49 -60.95
N GLN A 3 -22.87 18.80 -60.82
CA GLN A 3 -22.19 19.64 -59.81
C GLN A 3 -22.76 19.53 -58.39
N ARG A 4 -24.04 19.13 -58.24
CA ARG A 4 -24.73 19.10 -56.93
C ARG A 4 -24.42 17.84 -56.12
N GLN A 5 -23.93 16.78 -56.75
CA GLN A 5 -23.56 15.53 -56.06
C GLN A 5 -22.20 15.62 -55.36
N TRP A 6 -21.24 16.33 -55.96
CA TRP A 6 -19.89 16.50 -55.42
C TRP A 6 -19.88 17.41 -54.17
N MET A 7 -20.72 18.45 -54.16
CA MET A 7 -20.86 19.36 -53.02
C MET A 7 -21.50 18.69 -51.79
N ARG A 8 -22.41 17.73 -52.01
CA ARG A 8 -23.01 16.89 -50.94
C ARG A 8 -22.05 15.82 -50.41
N ALA A 9 -21.14 15.31 -51.25
CA ALA A 9 -20.10 14.37 -50.83
C ALA A 9 -19.04 15.04 -49.96
N ILE A 10 -18.60 16.25 -50.34
CA ILE A 10 -17.64 17.04 -49.55
C ILE A 10 -18.25 17.47 -48.20
N LEU A 11 -19.52 17.88 -48.18
CA LEU A 11 -20.21 18.25 -46.93
C LEU A 11 -20.36 17.05 -45.97
N ARG A 12 -20.64 15.84 -46.51
CA ARG A 12 -20.73 14.60 -45.71
C ARG A 12 -19.37 14.16 -45.17
N LEU A 13 -18.29 14.34 -45.94
CA LEU A 13 -16.92 14.04 -45.51
C LEU A 13 -16.47 14.97 -44.38
N CYS A 14 -16.77 16.28 -44.46
CA CYS A 14 -16.44 17.25 -43.40
C CYS A 14 -17.18 16.98 -42.08
N VAL A 15 -18.45 16.54 -42.13
CA VAL A 15 -19.22 16.21 -40.92
C VAL A 15 -18.70 14.94 -40.23
N VAL A 16 -18.27 13.93 -40.99
CA VAL A 16 -17.69 12.69 -40.41
C VAL A 16 -16.34 12.96 -39.76
N VAL A 17 -15.51 13.82 -40.34
CA VAL A 17 -14.23 14.23 -39.75
C VAL A 17 -14.42 15.11 -38.51
N ALA A 18 -15.42 15.99 -38.50
CA ALA A 18 -15.74 16.83 -37.33
C ALA A 18 -16.29 16.02 -36.13
N VAL A 19 -17.03 14.94 -36.37
CA VAL A 19 -17.55 14.05 -35.32
C VAL A 19 -16.48 13.11 -34.76
N LEU A 20 -15.42 12.80 -35.53
CA LEU A 20 -14.33 11.93 -35.06
C LEU A 20 -13.32 12.62 -34.13
N VAL A 21 -13.28 13.97 -34.11
CA VAL A 21 -12.32 14.75 -33.30
C VAL A 21 -12.81 15.01 -31.86
N THR A 22 -14.09 14.78 -31.55
CA THR A 22 -14.68 15.12 -30.24
C THR A 22 -14.64 14.01 -29.20
N VAL A 23 -14.07 12.84 -29.51
CA VAL A 23 -13.93 11.71 -28.55
C VAL A 23 -12.46 11.43 -28.28
N LEU A 24 -11.72 12.45 -27.84
CA LEU A 24 -10.47 12.18 -27.14
C LEU A 24 -10.85 11.81 -25.69
N PRO A 25 -10.64 10.57 -25.24
CA PRO A 25 -10.80 10.25 -23.83
C PRO A 25 -9.74 11.05 -23.06
N SER A 26 -10.16 12.13 -22.41
CA SER A 26 -9.29 12.84 -21.46
C SER A 26 -8.89 11.84 -20.37
N PRO A 27 -7.58 11.68 -20.07
CA PRO A 27 -7.18 10.83 -18.96
C PRO A 27 -7.77 11.45 -17.69
N LEU A 28 -8.67 10.72 -17.04
CA LEU A 28 -9.08 11.02 -15.67
C LEU A 28 -7.83 10.84 -14.81
N THR A 29 -7.09 11.93 -14.58
CA THR A 29 -6.09 11.98 -13.52
C THR A 29 -6.83 11.80 -12.22
N GLN A 30 -6.75 10.59 -11.68
CA GLN A 30 -7.20 10.30 -10.33
C GLN A 30 -6.16 10.91 -9.40
N ALA A 31 -6.46 12.08 -8.84
CA ALA A 31 -5.64 12.65 -7.77
C ALA A 31 -5.74 11.69 -6.56
N GLN A 32 -4.74 10.83 -6.39
CA GLN A 32 -4.59 10.05 -5.16
C GLN A 32 -4.32 11.05 -4.04
N GLY A 33 -5.24 11.14 -3.09
CA GLY A 33 -5.18 12.14 -2.03
C GLY A 33 -3.98 11.88 -1.12
N THR A 34 -3.07 12.83 -1.05
CA THR A 34 -1.97 12.82 -0.08
C THR A 34 -2.42 13.45 1.23
N ALA A 35 -2.10 12.81 2.37
CA ALA A 35 -2.40 13.33 3.70
C ALA A 35 -1.10 13.54 4.48
N VAL A 36 -1.04 14.62 5.27
CA VAL A 36 0.09 14.88 6.17
C VAL A 36 -0.35 14.58 7.59
N PHE A 37 0.42 13.73 8.29
CA PHE A 37 0.14 13.37 9.67
C PHE A 37 1.13 14.05 10.60
N SER A 38 0.61 14.82 11.56
CA SER A 38 1.45 15.55 12.53
C SER A 38 2.17 14.63 13.52
N ARG A 39 1.66 13.41 13.69
CA ARG A 39 2.16 12.43 14.66
C ARG A 39 1.80 11.03 14.23
N ILE A 40 2.66 10.08 14.59
CA ILE A 40 2.48 8.65 14.39
C ILE A 40 2.53 7.98 15.76
N ASP A 41 1.40 7.39 16.15
CA ASP A 41 1.25 6.64 17.39
C ASP A 41 1.27 5.15 17.09
N VAL A 42 1.90 4.38 17.99
CA VAL A 42 2.00 2.92 17.90
C VAL A 42 1.28 2.32 19.09
N ALA A 43 0.52 1.25 18.85
CA ALA A 43 -0.23 0.51 19.86
C ALA A 43 -0.09 -1.01 19.67
N GLY A 44 -0.20 -1.76 20.76
CA GLY A 44 -0.14 -3.23 20.75
C GLY A 44 1.28 -3.82 20.72
N ASN A 45 2.30 -2.97 20.61
CA ASN A 45 3.68 -3.38 20.81
C ASN A 45 3.97 -3.58 22.31
N GLU A 46 4.63 -4.68 22.65
CA GLU A 46 4.98 -5.08 24.01
C GLU A 46 6.50 -5.21 24.18
N ARG A 47 7.18 -5.90 23.26
CA ARG A 47 8.63 -6.13 23.31
C ARG A 47 9.38 -5.25 22.31
N ILE A 48 8.75 -4.93 21.18
CA ILE A 48 9.33 -4.05 20.16
C ILE A 48 9.03 -2.61 20.55
N GLU A 49 10.05 -1.74 20.51
CA GLU A 49 9.85 -0.33 20.82
C GLU A 49 9.02 0.36 19.73
N ALA A 50 8.18 1.32 20.14
CA ALA A 50 7.33 2.08 19.22
C ALA A 50 8.16 2.80 18.14
N ASP A 51 9.34 3.31 18.49
CA ASP A 51 10.25 3.92 17.52
C ASP A 51 10.74 2.93 16.46
N THR A 52 11.04 1.69 16.85
CA THR A 52 11.42 0.63 15.92
C THR A 52 10.27 0.31 14.95
N VAL A 53 9.03 0.20 15.44
CA VAL A 53 7.84 0.02 14.59
C VAL A 53 7.70 1.17 13.59
N ARG A 54 7.88 2.43 14.04
CA ARG A 54 7.84 3.60 13.16
C ARG A 54 8.89 3.52 12.06
N VAL A 55 10.15 3.21 12.42
CA VAL A 55 11.24 3.06 11.45
C VAL A 55 10.92 1.99 10.40
N PHE A 56 10.41 0.83 10.81
CA PHE A 56 10.04 -0.23 9.88
C PHE A 56 8.85 0.10 8.99
N SER A 57 7.90 0.91 9.47
CA SER A 57 6.79 1.38 8.64
C SER A 57 7.28 2.23 7.45
N GLY A 58 8.40 2.95 7.63
CA GLY A 58 8.94 3.87 6.64
C GLY A 58 8.03 5.07 6.38
N ILE A 59 7.27 5.49 7.40
CA ILE A 59 6.44 6.70 7.39
C ILE A 59 7.00 7.65 8.46
N GLU A 60 7.23 8.91 8.07
CA GLU A 60 7.70 9.95 8.97
C GLU A 60 6.62 11.00 9.30
N PRO A 61 6.58 11.53 10.53
CA PRO A 61 5.67 12.62 10.87
C PRO A 61 5.97 13.88 10.06
N GLY A 62 4.92 14.58 9.62
CA GLY A 62 5.04 15.82 8.86
C GLY A 62 5.30 15.63 7.37
N GLU A 63 5.51 14.39 6.91
CA GLU A 63 5.66 14.10 5.49
C GLU A 63 4.31 13.81 4.81
N PRO A 64 4.20 14.14 3.51
CA PRO A 64 3.08 13.70 2.69
C PRO A 64 3.04 12.17 2.57
N VAL A 65 1.91 11.56 2.93
CA VAL A 65 1.68 10.13 2.83
C VAL A 65 0.53 9.83 1.88
N THR A 66 0.78 8.93 0.94
CA THR A 66 -0.17 8.43 -0.05
C THR A 66 -0.84 7.13 0.44
N PRO A 67 -2.01 6.77 -0.11
CA PRO A 67 -2.63 5.47 0.18
C PRO A 67 -1.71 4.28 -0.14
N GLU A 68 -0.89 4.39 -1.19
CA GLU A 68 0.10 3.39 -1.56
C GLU A 68 1.17 3.22 -0.48
N GLU A 69 1.65 4.32 0.12
CA GLU A 69 2.62 4.28 1.22
C GLU A 69 2.04 3.65 2.49
N LEU A 70 0.74 3.88 2.79
CA LEU A 70 0.07 3.20 3.90
C LEU A 70 0.05 1.67 3.71
N ASN A 71 -0.27 1.22 2.49
CA ASN A 71 -0.24 -0.20 2.15
C ASN A 71 1.19 -0.77 2.21
N LEU A 72 2.18 0.01 1.77
CA LEU A 72 3.57 -0.39 1.81
C LEU A 72 4.10 -0.49 3.25
N ALA A 73 3.68 0.40 4.14
CA ALA A 73 4.01 0.33 5.56
C ALA A 73 3.51 -0.96 6.21
N VAL A 74 2.26 -1.35 5.93
CA VAL A 74 1.72 -2.65 6.37
C VAL A 74 2.60 -3.80 5.88
N ARG A 75 2.94 -3.82 4.59
CA ARG A 75 3.79 -4.87 4.00
C ARG A 75 5.18 -4.92 4.63
N ARG A 76 5.86 -3.78 4.76
CA ARG A 76 7.20 -3.70 5.38
C ARG A 76 7.20 -4.26 6.79
N LEU A 77 6.16 -3.94 7.58
CA LEU A 77 6.02 -4.45 8.94
C LEU A 77 5.82 -5.97 8.95
N PHE A 78 4.96 -6.52 8.07
CA PHE A 78 4.83 -7.97 7.92
C PHE A 78 6.14 -8.64 7.47
N ASP A 79 6.86 -8.04 6.52
CA ASP A 79 8.10 -8.57 5.97
C ASP A 79 9.23 -8.67 7.01
N THR A 80 9.12 -7.95 8.14
CA THR A 80 10.05 -8.13 9.28
C THR A 80 9.92 -9.50 9.96
N GLY A 81 8.76 -10.16 9.83
CA GLY A 81 8.44 -11.38 10.57
C GLY A 81 8.22 -11.17 12.08
N LEU A 82 8.14 -9.92 12.55
CA LEU A 82 7.98 -9.61 13.98
C LEU A 82 6.51 -9.55 14.42
N PHE A 83 5.57 -9.40 13.49
CA PHE A 83 4.17 -9.16 13.79
C PHE A 83 3.27 -10.22 13.14
N GLU A 84 2.27 -10.68 13.90
CA GLU A 84 1.18 -11.55 13.44
C GLU A 84 0.10 -10.75 12.70
N ASP A 85 -0.20 -9.54 13.18
CA ASP A 85 -1.19 -8.63 12.58
C ASP A 85 -0.71 -7.18 12.62
N VAL A 86 -1.07 -6.41 11.58
CA VAL A 86 -0.71 -5.00 11.42
C VAL A 86 -1.87 -4.23 10.81
N THR A 87 -2.31 -3.18 11.52
CA THR A 87 -3.35 -2.26 11.06
C THR A 87 -2.85 -0.82 11.10
N VAL A 88 -3.01 -0.08 10.00
CA VAL A 88 -2.60 1.32 9.89
C VAL A 88 -3.82 2.19 9.59
N MET A 89 -4.19 3.08 10.50
CA MET A 89 -5.42 3.89 10.41
C MET A 89 -5.16 5.38 10.61
N PRO A 90 -5.56 6.23 9.65
CA PRO A 90 -5.66 7.67 9.85
C PRO A 90 -6.70 8.03 10.93
N GLN A 91 -6.32 8.83 11.91
CA GLN A 91 -7.22 9.31 12.97
C GLN A 91 -6.94 10.78 13.31
N ALA A 92 -7.90 11.67 13.03
CA ALA A 92 -7.90 13.07 13.48
C ALA A 92 -6.54 13.80 13.33
N GLY A 93 -5.90 13.71 12.15
CA GLY A 93 -4.62 14.37 11.87
C GLY A 93 -3.37 13.64 12.39
N ARG A 94 -3.53 12.41 12.90
CA ARG A 94 -2.47 11.47 13.28
C ARG A 94 -2.64 10.16 12.54
N LEU A 95 -1.57 9.37 12.50
CA LEU A 95 -1.59 8.00 12.01
C LEU A 95 -1.43 7.05 13.20
N VAL A 96 -2.28 6.04 13.30
CA VAL A 96 -2.18 5.00 14.34
C VAL A 96 -1.78 3.69 13.71
N ILE A 97 -0.66 3.13 14.17
CA ILE A 97 -0.16 1.82 13.78
C ILE A 97 -0.43 0.86 14.94
N THR A 98 -1.37 -0.06 14.76
CA THR A 98 -1.66 -1.12 15.71
C THR A 98 -0.99 -2.41 15.24
N VAL A 99 -0.26 -3.06 16.14
CA VAL A 99 0.44 -4.32 15.84
C VAL A 99 0.08 -5.40 16.86
N VAL A 100 0.16 -6.66 16.44
CA VAL A 100 0.18 -7.83 17.32
C VAL A 100 1.52 -8.54 17.09
N GLU A 101 2.35 -8.68 18.12
CA GLU A 101 3.68 -9.29 18.01
C GLU A 101 3.61 -10.82 17.87
N ASN A 102 4.53 -11.39 17.08
CA ASN A 102 4.69 -12.83 17.02
C ASN A 102 5.20 -13.36 18.38
N PRO A 103 4.72 -14.54 18.82
CA PRO A 103 5.14 -15.14 20.08
C PRO A 103 6.63 -15.48 20.04
N THR A 104 7.36 -15.14 21.10
CA THR A 104 8.74 -15.59 21.27
C THR A 104 8.73 -17.08 21.64
N ILE A 105 9.22 -17.95 20.76
CA ILE A 105 9.39 -19.37 21.07
C ILE A 105 10.55 -19.50 22.06
N ASN A 106 10.23 -19.65 23.34
CA ASN A 106 11.18 -20.15 24.33
C ASN A 106 11.31 -21.65 24.08
N GLN A 107 12.40 -22.07 23.46
CA GLN A 107 12.67 -23.49 23.21
C GLN A 107 12.87 -24.19 24.57
N ILE A 108 11.94 -25.07 24.96
CA ILE A 108 12.06 -25.85 26.20
C ILE A 108 12.47 -27.28 25.88
N ALA A 109 13.56 -27.70 26.53
CA ALA A 109 14.05 -29.04 26.85
C ALA A 109 14.48 -29.99 25.71
N PHE A 110 15.79 -30.24 25.66
CA PHE A 110 16.35 -31.48 25.12
C PHE A 110 15.95 -32.66 26.03
N GLU A 111 14.86 -33.36 25.71
CA GLU A 111 14.64 -34.71 26.22
C GLU A 111 15.39 -35.71 25.34
N GLY A 112 16.54 -36.18 25.85
CA GLY A 112 17.11 -37.48 25.48
C GLY A 112 17.95 -37.54 24.20
N ASN A 113 19.20 -37.07 24.27
CA ASN A 113 20.29 -37.70 23.52
C ASN A 113 21.16 -38.51 24.49
N ASN A 114 20.60 -39.61 25.01
CA ASN A 114 21.40 -40.66 25.66
C ASN A 114 21.20 -41.93 24.83
N SER A 115 21.86 -41.99 23.69
CA SER A 115 22.23 -43.27 23.09
C SER A 115 23.63 -43.59 23.62
N ILE A 116 23.69 -44.13 24.84
CA ILE A 116 24.84 -44.89 25.30
C ILE A 116 24.30 -46.30 25.48
N ASP A 117 24.53 -47.15 24.48
CA ASP A 117 24.44 -48.59 24.67
C ASP A 117 25.79 -49.02 25.25
N ASP A 118 25.77 -49.43 26.52
CA ASP A 118 26.93 -49.96 27.25
C ASP A 118 27.43 -51.26 26.57
N GLU A 119 28.75 -51.35 26.39
CA GLU A 119 29.47 -52.56 25.99
C GLU A 119 29.43 -53.61 27.11
N GLU A 120 28.83 -54.78 26.87
CA GLU A 120 29.18 -56.08 27.49
C GLU A 120 29.12 -57.20 26.44
#